data_AF-A0A2E7ZN37-F1
#
_entry.id   AF-A0A2E7ZN37-F1
#
_cell.length_a   1.000
_cell.length_b   1.000
_cell.length_c   1.000
_cell.angle_alpha   90.00
_cell.angle_beta   90.00
_cell.angle_gamma   90.00
#
_symmetry.space_group_name_H-M   'P 1'
#
loop_
_entity.id
_entity.type
_entity.pdbx_description
1 polymer ?
#
loop_
_entity_poly.entity_id
_entity_poly.type
_entity_poly.pdbx_seq_one_letter_code
_entity_poly.pdbx_strand_id
1 'polypeptide(L)'
;MILKLLNHPDSLHSLGFTGIFNKVSPKNLLNFMIIFMTFVTLFLSLKLTALQAQNLIIDQISQTVEVKRENLDQAKKEALGKGKRRLVENAMARFLDADSMVILKKVLEKHILEDTDSLIDSIRVIEEETSEDRSEFKINLEGRIFRSRLLMALRPLGLMTRSKSSPPQKVRLVYETDMQLRNSKEMKLFRTELQKRLNPYWINIGSLVKWERSLDPKSLGAYFRESKNLDAEQSKSKKDPKNLAVNQVPLVISLRLIPDSGNLSSDQGKAAIMMQLWDAMNPVGLAKVKMSIDYSSGTPEKLIAEVLDHLMLVWHPVLRKIPNTQKKGQEVKIKIAGLKNPLREQRLVKQVFNNHPDWNNPVLYSFKQDASVYRAKYSGKKKNTTQDLIKRLGSSFQENSIRWEDSETLLIDVQWVERTGFLEAYAPKREVQEYLMLDDPISRSAPEPELSVPVQNINSLYILPSNSVVYDQIKNRGDSTTFRLEPLKPSQVLEFRWFRIGKTHLRPIISLLNDEQEIVQRYRLSNIRRFSFNYTVPSGSNTLYLRISDETGVIEGIGGSFQFFHYLLESG
;
A
#
# COMPACT_ATOMS: atom_id res chain seq x y z
N MET A 1 -34.37 -7.63 18.38
CA MET A 1 -33.58 -7.82 19.62
C MET A 1 -33.42 -6.51 20.42
N ILE A 2 -33.25 -5.35 19.78
CA ILE A 2 -33.18 -4.04 20.46
C ILE A 2 -34.56 -3.54 20.96
N LEU A 3 -35.67 -3.94 20.34
CA LEU A 3 -37.02 -3.60 20.81
C LEU A 3 -37.50 -4.35 22.07
N LYS A 4 -36.70 -5.26 22.66
CA LYS A 4 -37.07 -5.98 23.90
C LYS A 4 -36.50 -5.37 25.19
N LEU A 5 -35.73 -4.29 25.09
CA LEU A 5 -35.06 -3.65 26.24
C LEU A 5 -35.78 -2.40 26.78
N LEU A 6 -36.94 -2.02 26.22
CA LEU A 6 -37.66 -0.79 26.60
C LEU A 6 -38.79 -0.98 27.62
N ASN A 7 -39.00 -2.19 28.17
CA ASN A 7 -40.16 -2.50 29.02
C ASN A 7 -39.86 -2.88 30.48
N HIS A 8 -38.69 -2.56 31.04
CA HIS A 8 -38.45 -2.74 32.49
C HIS A 8 -37.81 -1.49 33.12
N PRO A 9 -38.45 -0.83 34.11
CA PRO A 9 -37.96 0.43 34.68
C PRO A 9 -36.76 0.32 35.63
N ASP A 10 -36.29 -0.88 35.97
CA ASP A 10 -35.40 -1.06 37.14
C ASP A 10 -33.91 -1.26 36.82
N SER A 11 -33.44 -0.97 35.61
CA SER A 11 -32.01 -1.17 35.25
C SER A 11 -31.16 0.11 35.12
N LEU A 12 -31.73 1.28 35.43
CA LEU A 12 -31.02 2.58 35.31
C LEU A 12 -30.45 3.14 36.62
N HIS A 13 -30.35 2.33 37.68
CA HIS A 13 -29.82 2.76 38.98
C HIS A 13 -28.31 2.55 39.20
N SER A 14 -27.56 1.99 38.24
CA SER A 14 -26.14 1.62 38.44
C SER A 14 -25.09 2.50 37.74
N LEU A 15 -25.50 3.59 37.07
CA LEU A 15 -24.57 4.53 36.44
C LEU A 15 -24.81 5.93 37.00
N GLY A 16 -24.06 6.27 38.04
CA GLY A 16 -24.16 7.52 38.80
C GLY A 16 -24.00 8.79 37.96
N PHE A 17 -25.09 9.24 37.36
CA PHE A 17 -25.26 10.55 36.74
C PHE A 17 -26.47 11.27 37.37
N THR A 18 -26.47 11.42 38.69
CA THR A 18 -27.39 12.32 39.39
C THR A 18 -26.77 13.71 39.42
N GLY A 19 -27.17 14.59 38.50
CA GLY A 19 -26.77 16.00 38.62
C GLY A 19 -27.18 16.98 37.52
N ILE A 20 -27.47 16.56 36.28
CA ILE A 20 -27.58 17.54 35.17
C ILE A 20 -28.93 17.54 34.42
N PHE A 21 -29.84 16.61 34.68
CA PHE A 21 -31.08 16.48 33.87
C PHE A 21 -32.40 16.78 34.59
N ASN A 22 -32.42 17.64 35.62
CA ASN A 22 -33.66 17.95 36.35
C ASN A 22 -34.48 19.15 35.84
N LYS A 23 -34.17 19.73 34.67
CA LYS A 23 -35.00 20.82 34.08
C LYS A 23 -35.05 20.79 32.55
N VAL A 24 -35.33 19.64 31.94
CA VAL A 24 -35.53 19.56 30.49
C VAL A 24 -36.83 18.84 30.18
N SER A 25 -37.75 19.54 29.51
CA SER A 25 -39.05 18.99 29.08
C SER A 25 -38.84 17.72 28.23
N PRO A 26 -39.73 16.71 28.31
CA PRO A 26 -39.60 15.45 27.55
C PRO A 26 -39.48 15.68 26.03
N LYS A 27 -40.13 16.72 25.51
CA LYS A 27 -40.03 17.12 24.09
C LYS A 27 -38.65 17.68 23.75
N ASN A 28 -38.02 18.42 24.65
CA ASN A 28 -36.68 18.97 24.44
C ASN A 28 -35.61 17.87 24.54
N LEU A 29 -35.85 16.85 25.38
CA LEU A 29 -34.95 15.71 25.51
C LEU A 29 -35.02 14.77 24.29
N LEU A 30 -36.23 14.57 23.74
CA LEU A 30 -36.43 13.84 22.48
C LEU A 30 -35.81 14.58 21.29
N ASN A 31 -36.01 15.90 21.17
CA ASN A 31 -35.37 16.71 20.13
C ASN A 31 -33.84 16.71 20.27
N PHE A 32 -33.31 16.77 21.50
CA PHE A 32 -31.86 16.67 21.73
C PHE A 32 -31.31 15.30 21.36
N MET A 33 -32.03 14.20 21.66
CA MET A 33 -31.64 12.85 21.24
C MET A 33 -31.69 12.68 19.72
N ILE A 34 -32.70 13.25 19.04
CA ILE A 34 -32.81 13.22 17.57
C ILE A 34 -31.67 14.02 16.95
N ILE A 35 -31.39 15.23 17.44
CA ILE A 35 -30.27 16.07 16.98
C ILE A 35 -28.94 15.37 17.26
N PHE A 36 -28.76 14.76 18.43
CA PHE A 36 -27.54 14.01 18.75
C PHE A 36 -27.39 12.76 17.89
N MET A 37 -28.48 12.02 17.61
CA MET A 37 -28.45 10.87 16.70
C MET A 37 -28.23 11.28 15.25
N THR A 38 -28.80 12.38 14.77
CA THR A 38 -28.48 12.92 13.44
C THR A 38 -27.05 13.43 13.39
N PHE A 39 -26.54 14.10 14.43
CA PHE A 39 -25.14 14.51 14.50
C PHE A 39 -24.19 13.30 14.54
N VAL A 40 -24.51 12.26 15.32
CA VAL A 40 -23.72 11.02 15.41
C VAL A 40 -23.79 10.22 14.10
N THR A 41 -24.94 10.16 13.42
CA THR A 41 -25.07 9.50 12.11
C THR A 41 -24.43 10.31 10.99
N LEU A 42 -24.44 11.65 11.05
CA LEU A 42 -23.71 12.53 10.13
C LEU A 42 -22.19 12.46 10.39
N PHE A 43 -21.75 12.33 11.65
CA PHE A 43 -20.35 12.16 12.02
C PHE A 43 -19.85 10.73 11.75
N LEU A 44 -20.73 9.73 11.85
CA LEU A 44 -20.46 8.37 11.39
C LEU A 44 -20.46 8.29 9.86
N SER A 45 -21.32 9.02 9.15
CA SER A 45 -21.32 9.06 7.68
C SER A 45 -20.12 9.82 7.11
N LEU A 46 -19.66 10.87 7.79
CA LEU A 46 -18.38 11.55 7.52
C LEU A 46 -17.15 10.68 7.84
N LYS A 47 -17.30 9.63 8.67
CA LYS A 47 -16.27 8.59 8.88
C LYS A 47 -16.49 7.32 8.06
N LEU A 48 -17.61 7.19 7.35
CA LEU A 48 -17.96 6.00 6.54
C LEU A 48 -17.71 6.18 5.03
N THR A 49 -17.25 7.34 4.56
CA THR A 49 -16.69 7.50 3.22
C THR A 49 -15.19 7.20 3.20
N ALA A 50 -14.83 6.00 3.63
CA ALA A 50 -13.54 5.40 3.31
C ALA A 50 -13.78 3.95 2.90
N LEU A 51 -14.43 3.77 1.74
CA LEU A 51 -14.41 2.50 1.05
C LEU A 51 -12.93 2.16 0.79
N GLN A 52 -12.39 1.23 1.58
CA GLN A 52 -11.02 0.71 1.52
C GLN A 52 -10.76 -0.14 0.27
N ALA A 53 -11.20 0.31 -0.90
CA ALA A 53 -11.07 -0.39 -2.18
C ALA A 53 -10.61 0.53 -3.32
N GLN A 54 -10.06 1.71 -3.03
CA GLN A 54 -9.42 2.53 -4.05
C GLN A 54 -7.89 2.42 -3.94
N ASN A 55 -7.25 1.96 -5.02
CA ASN A 55 -5.78 1.92 -5.16
C ASN A 55 -5.16 3.33 -5.31
N LEU A 56 -6.00 4.36 -5.30
CA LEU A 56 -5.68 5.76 -5.50
C LEU A 56 -6.14 6.56 -4.27
N ILE A 57 -5.24 7.38 -3.74
CA ILE A 57 -5.48 8.32 -2.65
C ILE A 57 -5.65 9.68 -3.31
N ILE A 58 -6.82 10.29 -3.14
CA ILE A 58 -7.10 11.65 -3.57
C ILE A 58 -7.16 12.52 -2.33
N ASP A 59 -6.43 13.63 -2.34
CA ASP A 59 -6.36 14.56 -1.21
C ASP A 59 -6.30 15.99 -1.75
N GLN A 60 -6.92 16.93 -1.02
CA GLN A 60 -6.91 18.35 -1.35
C GLN A 60 -6.25 19.12 -0.22
N ILE A 61 -5.39 20.07 -0.56
CA ILE A 61 -4.68 20.91 0.42
C ILE A 61 -4.65 22.35 -0.04
N SER A 62 -4.59 23.25 0.94
CA SER A 62 -4.31 24.65 0.74
C SER A 62 -2.92 24.96 1.30
N GLN A 63 -2.10 25.68 0.53
CA GLN A 63 -0.75 26.06 0.92
C GLN A 63 -0.50 27.53 0.65
N THR A 64 -0.12 28.26 1.70
CA THR A 64 0.28 29.67 1.64
C THR A 64 1.79 29.80 1.80
N VAL A 65 2.39 30.74 1.07
CA VAL A 65 3.80 31.14 1.20
C VAL A 65 3.95 32.65 1.07
N GLU A 66 4.97 33.18 1.69
CA GLU A 66 5.35 34.60 1.58
C GLU A 66 6.01 34.88 0.22
N VAL A 67 5.65 36.01 -0.39
CA VAL A 67 6.24 36.50 -1.64
C VAL A 67 7.48 37.34 -1.30
N LYS A 68 8.65 36.72 -1.43
CA LYS A 68 9.93 37.42 -1.17
C LYS A 68 10.36 38.22 -2.38
N ARG A 69 10.71 39.51 -2.16
CA ARG A 69 11.23 40.43 -3.19
C ARG A 69 10.30 40.56 -4.40
N GLU A 70 8.99 40.55 -4.17
CA GLU A 70 7.96 40.64 -5.21
C GLU A 70 8.03 39.55 -6.30
N ASN A 71 8.75 38.44 -6.05
CA ASN A 71 8.92 37.36 -7.01
C ASN A 71 7.80 36.32 -6.88
N LEU A 72 6.68 36.58 -7.54
CA LEU A 72 5.52 35.68 -7.57
C LEU A 72 5.85 34.31 -8.18
N ASP A 73 6.73 34.23 -9.18
CA ASP A 73 7.09 32.95 -9.81
C ASP A 73 7.86 32.04 -8.84
N GLN A 74 8.72 32.62 -8.01
CA GLN A 74 9.40 31.91 -6.94
C GLN A 74 8.42 31.46 -5.86
N ALA A 75 7.49 32.32 -5.46
CA ALA A 75 6.45 31.99 -4.50
C ALA A 75 5.56 30.84 -5.00
N LYS A 76 5.14 30.87 -6.28
CA LYS A 76 4.38 29.78 -6.91
C LYS A 76 5.12 28.45 -6.86
N LYS A 77 6.41 28.44 -7.24
CA LYS A 77 7.25 27.23 -7.19
C LYS A 77 7.40 26.70 -5.76
N GLU A 78 7.60 27.59 -4.79
CA GLU A 78 7.73 27.22 -3.38
C GLU A 78 6.40 26.66 -2.81
N ALA A 79 5.28 27.32 -3.11
CA ALA A 79 3.95 26.88 -2.69
C ALA A 79 3.59 25.51 -3.27
N LEU A 80 3.87 25.30 -4.56
CA LEU A 80 3.67 24.02 -5.23
C LEU A 80 4.55 22.93 -4.60
N GLY A 81 5.84 23.18 -4.37
CA GLY A 81 6.75 22.23 -3.74
C GLY A 81 6.31 21.83 -2.32
N LYS A 82 5.98 22.83 -1.49
CA LYS A 82 5.42 22.60 -0.14
C LYS A 82 4.08 21.87 -0.19
N GLY A 83 3.22 22.20 -1.15
CA GLY A 83 1.93 21.57 -1.33
C GLY A 83 2.03 20.08 -1.71
N LYS A 84 2.90 19.74 -2.66
CA LYS A 84 3.21 18.35 -3.03
C LYS A 84 3.69 17.53 -1.84
N ARG A 85 4.62 18.10 -1.06
CA ARG A 85 5.14 17.47 0.15
C ARG A 85 4.03 17.17 1.15
N ARG A 86 3.15 18.14 1.40
CA ARG A 86 2.03 18.00 2.33
C ARG A 86 1.01 16.94 1.87
N LEU A 87 0.76 16.82 0.56
CA LEU A 87 -0.07 15.74 -0.01
C LEU A 87 0.50 14.35 0.31
N VAL A 88 1.81 14.18 0.12
CA VAL A 88 2.49 12.91 0.43
C VAL A 88 2.49 12.62 1.94
N GLU A 89 2.74 13.63 2.77
CA GLU A 89 2.67 13.52 4.24
C GLU A 89 1.27 13.08 4.72
N ASN A 90 0.21 13.72 4.21
CA ASN A 90 -1.17 13.34 4.50
C ASN A 90 -1.48 11.90 4.05
N ALA A 91 -0.97 11.49 2.89
CA ALA A 91 -1.14 10.12 2.41
C ALA A 91 -0.40 9.10 3.31
N MET A 92 0.80 9.42 3.80
CA MET A 92 1.55 8.59 4.75
C MET A 92 0.84 8.46 6.10
N ALA A 93 0.21 9.53 6.60
CA ALA A 93 -0.55 9.53 7.84
C ALA A 93 -1.75 8.58 7.84
N ARG A 94 -2.18 8.09 6.66
CA ARG A 94 -3.19 7.02 6.55
C ARG A 94 -2.63 5.64 6.94
N PHE A 95 -1.31 5.46 6.90
CA PHE A 95 -0.61 4.18 7.17
C PHE A 95 0.19 4.18 8.48
N LEU A 96 0.73 5.32 8.85
CA LEU A 96 1.52 5.54 10.06
C LEU A 96 0.68 6.28 11.11
N ASP A 97 0.84 5.95 12.38
CA ASP A 97 0.25 6.74 13.47
C ASP A 97 0.96 8.09 13.65
N ALA A 98 0.33 9.02 14.36
CA ALA A 98 0.86 10.37 14.56
C ALA A 98 2.23 10.37 15.25
N ASP A 99 2.42 9.52 16.27
CA ASP A 99 3.70 9.41 16.98
C ASP A 99 4.78 8.87 16.05
N SER A 100 4.46 7.86 15.24
CA SER A 100 5.35 7.33 14.20
C SER A 100 5.73 8.38 13.16
N MET A 101 4.79 9.23 12.71
CA MET A 101 5.10 10.33 11.78
C MET A 101 6.10 11.33 12.39
N VAL A 102 5.96 11.64 13.68
CA VAL A 102 6.88 12.54 14.40
C VAL A 102 8.26 11.90 14.56
N ILE A 103 8.31 10.66 15.04
CA ILE A 103 9.57 9.92 15.28
C ILE A 103 10.34 9.71 13.97
N LEU A 104 9.63 9.40 12.87
CA LEU A 104 10.24 9.11 11.58
C LEU A 104 10.49 10.34 10.72
N LYS A 105 10.17 11.56 11.16
CA LYS A 105 10.21 12.77 10.34
C LYS A 105 11.48 12.87 9.48
N LYS A 106 12.68 12.84 10.09
CA LYS A 106 13.97 12.91 9.37
C LYS A 106 14.19 11.76 8.38
N VAL A 107 13.71 10.55 8.70
CA VAL A 107 13.80 9.38 7.82
C VAL A 107 12.90 9.56 6.61
N LEU A 108 11.65 9.98 6.81
CA LEU A 108 10.70 10.24 5.73
C LEU A 108 11.18 11.40 4.86
N GLU A 109 11.75 12.43 5.47
CA GLU A 109 12.39 13.55 4.76
C GLU A 109 13.44 13.06 3.77
N LYS A 110 14.45 12.36 4.27
CA LYS A 110 15.59 11.89 3.49
C LYS A 110 15.23 10.88 2.40
N HIS A 111 14.33 9.95 2.70
CA HIS A 111 14.12 8.78 1.83
C HIS A 111 12.83 8.83 0.99
N ILE A 112 11.94 9.80 1.25
CA ILE A 112 10.63 9.87 0.60
C ILE A 112 10.29 11.29 0.16
N LEU A 113 10.40 12.28 1.05
CA LEU A 113 9.91 13.64 0.79
C LEU A 113 10.90 14.53 0.03
N GLU A 114 12.13 14.08 -0.20
CA GLU A 114 13.08 14.72 -1.13
C GLU A 114 12.63 14.61 -2.59
N ASP A 115 12.00 13.49 -2.98
CA ASP A 115 11.46 13.27 -4.34
C ASP A 115 9.99 12.84 -4.28
N THR A 116 9.12 13.82 -4.05
CA THR A 116 7.67 13.61 -3.98
C THR A 116 7.05 13.28 -5.34
N ASP A 117 7.69 13.68 -6.44
CA ASP A 117 7.14 13.54 -7.79
C ASP A 117 7.07 12.07 -8.23
N SER A 118 8.00 11.24 -7.76
CA SER A 118 7.97 9.79 -7.98
C SER A 118 6.71 9.09 -7.40
N LEU A 119 6.06 9.71 -6.41
CA LEU A 119 4.93 9.15 -5.66
C LEU A 119 3.58 9.68 -6.13
N ILE A 120 3.56 10.89 -6.67
CA ILE A 120 2.35 11.58 -7.11
C ILE A 120 2.06 11.18 -8.56
N ASP A 121 0.82 10.75 -8.82
CA ASP A 121 0.38 10.40 -10.17
C ASP A 121 -0.03 11.63 -10.96
N SER A 122 -0.82 12.51 -10.35
CA SER A 122 -1.25 13.76 -10.97
C SER A 122 -1.55 14.82 -9.92
N ILE A 123 -1.39 16.08 -10.30
CA ILE A 123 -1.75 17.25 -9.49
C ILE A 123 -2.65 18.14 -10.33
N ARG A 124 -3.74 18.59 -9.72
CA ARG A 124 -4.61 19.63 -10.28
C ARG A 124 -4.55 20.85 -9.39
N VAL A 125 -4.21 22.00 -9.97
CA VAL A 125 -4.39 23.29 -9.32
C VAL A 125 -5.87 23.64 -9.39
N ILE A 126 -6.50 23.81 -8.24
CA ILE A 126 -7.91 24.18 -8.12
C ILE A 126 -8.03 25.70 -8.20
N GLU A 127 -7.17 26.41 -7.46
CA GLU A 127 -7.26 27.84 -7.27
C GLU A 127 -5.88 28.40 -6.89
N GLU A 128 -5.60 29.62 -7.38
CA GLU A 128 -4.43 30.42 -7.03
C GLU A 128 -4.92 31.79 -6.56
N GLU A 129 -4.48 32.22 -5.37
CA GLU A 129 -4.82 33.51 -4.78
C GLU A 129 -3.53 34.25 -4.45
N THR A 130 -3.53 35.57 -4.63
CA THR A 130 -2.48 36.46 -4.13
C THR A 130 -3.14 37.48 -3.23
N SER A 131 -2.52 37.78 -2.08
CA SER A 131 -3.03 38.81 -1.18
C SER A 131 -3.06 40.19 -1.86
N GLU A 132 -3.93 41.09 -1.40
CA GLU A 132 -4.09 42.43 -1.99
C GLU A 132 -2.79 43.26 -1.96
N ASP A 133 -2.00 43.07 -0.90
CA ASP A 133 -0.69 43.69 -0.70
C ASP A 133 0.47 42.92 -1.38
N ARG A 134 0.17 41.82 -2.11
CA ARG A 134 1.11 40.92 -2.77
C ARG A 134 2.18 40.32 -1.86
N SER A 135 1.97 40.32 -0.56
CA SER A 135 2.89 39.74 0.43
C SER A 135 2.76 38.22 0.55
N GLU A 136 1.61 37.65 0.19
CA GLU A 136 1.33 36.22 0.29
C GLU A 136 0.76 35.64 -1.02
N PHE A 137 1.18 34.41 -1.32
CA PHE A 137 0.64 33.60 -2.40
C PHE A 137 0.06 32.30 -1.82
N LYS A 138 -1.17 31.98 -2.21
CA LYS A 138 -1.89 30.78 -1.77
C LYS A 138 -2.30 29.93 -2.96
N ILE A 139 -2.13 28.62 -2.83
CA ILE A 139 -2.51 27.64 -3.84
C ILE A 139 -3.36 26.53 -3.22
N ASN A 140 -4.47 26.20 -3.88
CA ASN A 140 -5.30 25.05 -3.56
C ASN A 140 -5.00 23.94 -4.57
N LEU A 141 -4.58 22.78 -4.09
CA LEU A 141 -4.13 21.65 -4.90
C LEU A 141 -4.95 20.41 -4.60
N GLU A 142 -5.32 19.66 -5.63
CA GLU A 142 -5.73 18.26 -5.54
C GLU A 142 -4.58 17.36 -6.01
N GLY A 143 -4.13 16.46 -5.15
CA GLY A 143 -3.13 15.43 -5.47
C GLY A 143 -3.76 14.05 -5.57
N ARG A 144 -3.33 13.27 -6.57
CA ARG A 144 -3.65 11.85 -6.70
C ARG A 144 -2.38 11.02 -6.50
N ILE A 145 -2.39 10.13 -5.51
CA ILE A 145 -1.24 9.31 -5.11
C ILE A 145 -1.63 7.85 -5.17
N PHE A 146 -0.87 7.02 -5.90
CA PHE A 146 -1.12 5.58 -5.88
C PHE A 146 -0.70 4.98 -4.54
N ARG A 147 -1.65 4.33 -3.87
CA ARG A 147 -1.41 3.60 -2.62
C ARG A 147 -0.28 2.57 -2.78
N SER A 148 -0.23 1.89 -3.92
CA SER A 148 0.81 0.89 -4.21
C SER A 148 2.22 1.51 -4.27
N ARG A 149 2.39 2.66 -4.94
CA ARG A 149 3.68 3.37 -5.04
C ARG A 149 4.14 3.84 -3.66
N LEU A 150 3.23 4.44 -2.89
CA LEU A 150 3.54 4.87 -1.53
C LEU A 150 3.95 3.71 -0.62
N LEU A 151 3.23 2.59 -0.67
CA LEU A 151 3.61 1.38 0.07
C LEU A 151 4.93 0.77 -0.41
N MET A 152 5.23 0.85 -1.71
CA MET A 152 6.51 0.42 -2.28
C MET A 152 7.67 1.32 -1.82
N ALA A 153 7.44 2.61 -1.59
CA ALA A 153 8.44 3.52 -1.03
C ALA A 153 8.66 3.32 0.48
N LEU A 154 7.60 3.04 1.24
CA LEU A 154 7.68 2.79 2.69
C LEU A 154 8.30 1.42 3.03
N ARG A 155 8.11 0.40 2.18
CA ARG A 155 8.57 -0.97 2.44
C ARG A 155 10.09 -1.11 2.61
N PRO A 156 10.96 -0.52 1.75
CA PRO A 156 12.41 -0.55 1.94
C PRO A 156 12.88 -0.05 3.29
N LEU A 157 12.14 0.87 3.91
CA LEU A 157 12.44 1.41 5.24
C LEU A 157 12.22 0.39 6.37
N GLY A 158 11.54 -0.73 6.09
CA GLY A 158 11.19 -1.75 7.08
C GLY A 158 9.94 -1.40 7.90
N LEU A 159 9.17 -0.39 7.47
CA LEU A 159 7.96 0.05 8.15
C LEU A 159 6.82 -0.95 7.92
N MET A 160 6.17 -1.34 9.02
CA MET A 160 4.98 -2.19 8.99
C MET A 160 3.74 -1.30 8.88
N THR A 161 2.97 -1.47 7.80
CA THR A 161 1.71 -0.74 7.65
C THR A 161 0.65 -1.35 8.56
N ARG A 162 -0.12 -0.51 9.27
CA ARG A 162 -1.18 -0.90 10.21
C ARG A 162 -2.05 -2.06 9.70
N SER A 163 -1.70 -3.30 10.05
CA SER A 163 -2.61 -4.43 10.06
C SER A 163 -2.69 -4.87 11.51
N LYS A 164 -3.83 -4.62 12.15
CA LYS A 164 -4.07 -4.72 13.61
C LYS A 164 -3.91 -6.14 14.21
N SER A 165 -3.44 -7.13 13.45
CA SER A 165 -3.58 -8.54 13.79
C SER A 165 -2.34 -9.23 14.37
N SER A 166 -1.20 -8.54 14.50
CA SER A 166 0.06 -9.18 14.93
C SER A 166 0.72 -8.45 16.10
N PRO A 167 1.17 -9.15 17.15
CA PRO A 167 1.92 -8.50 18.22
C PRO A 167 3.28 -7.98 17.71
N PRO A 168 3.83 -6.91 18.32
CA PRO A 168 5.18 -6.43 18.00
C PRO A 168 6.23 -7.54 18.09
N GLN A 169 7.21 -7.49 17.18
CA GLN A 169 8.30 -8.46 17.13
C GLN A 169 9.26 -8.26 18.28
N LYS A 170 9.46 -9.30 19.09
CA LYS A 170 10.37 -9.23 20.23
C LYS A 170 11.79 -9.55 19.79
N VAL A 171 12.73 -8.65 20.02
CA VAL A 171 14.16 -8.85 19.77
C VAL A 171 14.94 -8.92 21.07
N ARG A 172 16.01 -9.71 21.08
CA ARG A 172 16.96 -9.74 22.20
C ARG A 172 18.07 -8.75 21.88
N LEU A 173 18.26 -7.74 22.72
CA LEU A 173 19.30 -6.74 22.52
C LEU A 173 20.60 -7.22 23.16
N VAL A 174 21.61 -7.44 22.34
CA VAL A 174 22.99 -7.65 22.76
C VAL A 174 23.74 -6.36 22.55
N TYR A 175 24.52 -5.91 23.54
CA TYR A 175 25.30 -4.69 23.37
C TYR A 175 26.75 -4.84 23.81
N GLU A 176 27.65 -4.18 23.07
CA GLU A 176 29.06 -4.00 23.39
C GLU A 176 29.33 -2.49 23.42
N THR A 177 29.84 -1.95 24.52
CA THR A 177 30.18 -0.53 24.62
C THR A 177 31.58 -0.36 25.19
N ASP A 178 32.40 0.49 24.55
CA ASP A 178 33.80 0.64 24.96
C ASP A 178 33.96 1.53 26.21
N MET A 179 33.26 2.67 26.35
CA MET A 179 33.84 3.72 27.22
C MET A 179 33.00 4.47 28.25
N GLN A 180 31.68 4.68 28.17
CA GLN A 180 31.01 5.53 29.20
C GLN A 180 29.62 5.09 29.69
N LEU A 181 28.85 4.31 28.92
CA LEU A 181 27.50 3.84 29.31
C LEU A 181 27.47 2.75 30.40
N ARG A 182 28.53 2.64 31.21
CA ARG A 182 28.67 1.61 32.27
C ARG A 182 27.65 1.82 33.39
N ASN A 183 27.16 3.05 33.57
CA ASN A 183 26.16 3.38 34.57
C ASN A 183 24.77 2.84 34.17
N SER A 184 24.09 2.18 35.10
CA SER A 184 22.75 1.61 34.90
C SER A 184 21.73 2.65 34.41
N LYS A 185 21.90 3.92 34.79
CA LYS A 185 21.06 5.05 34.38
C LYS A 185 21.19 5.36 32.89
N GLU A 186 22.41 5.46 32.38
CA GLU A 186 22.69 5.78 30.97
C GLU A 186 22.30 4.62 30.05
N MET A 187 22.52 3.37 30.48
CA MET A 187 22.04 2.20 29.74
C MET A 187 20.51 2.12 29.68
N LYS A 188 19.83 2.48 30.79
CA LYS A 188 18.37 2.58 30.83
C LYS A 188 17.88 3.68 29.88
N LEU A 189 18.58 4.81 29.82
CA LEU A 189 18.29 5.88 28.87
C LEU A 189 18.47 5.41 27.42
N PHE A 190 19.62 4.82 27.08
CA PHE A 190 19.90 4.27 25.76
C PHE A 190 18.82 3.29 25.30
N ARG A 191 18.46 2.32 26.16
CA ARG A 191 17.40 1.36 25.85
C ARG A 191 16.06 2.06 25.60
N THR A 192 15.72 3.05 26.42
CA THR A 192 14.45 3.78 26.31
C THR A 192 14.39 4.58 25.00
N GLU A 193 15.45 5.30 24.68
CA GLU A 193 15.57 6.11 23.46
C GLU A 193 15.61 5.24 22.20
N LEU A 194 16.27 4.08 22.25
CA LEU A 194 16.26 3.10 21.18
C LEU A 194 14.86 2.48 21.00
N GLN A 195 14.19 2.10 22.09
CA GLN A 195 12.83 1.54 22.02
C GLN A 195 11.85 2.52 21.39
N LYS A 196 11.89 3.80 21.79
CA LYS A 196 11.06 4.86 21.18
C LYS A 196 11.22 4.88 19.66
N ARG A 197 12.45 4.82 19.17
CA ARG A 197 12.77 4.87 17.72
C ARG A 197 12.45 3.56 16.98
N LEU A 198 12.37 2.43 17.68
CA LEU A 198 11.97 1.13 17.12
C LEU A 198 10.45 0.91 17.09
N ASN A 199 9.68 1.66 17.90
CA ASN A 199 8.22 1.53 17.95
C ASN A 199 7.52 1.65 16.59
N PRO A 200 7.87 2.59 15.70
CA PRO A 200 7.23 2.70 14.38
C PRO A 200 7.43 1.46 13.49
N TYR A 201 8.48 0.68 13.78
CA TYR A 201 8.80 -0.57 13.09
C TYR A 201 8.15 -1.80 13.74
N TRP A 202 7.37 -1.60 14.81
CA TRP A 202 6.71 -2.65 15.59
C TRP A 202 7.70 -3.65 16.18
N ILE A 203 8.85 -3.16 16.66
CA ILE A 203 9.89 -3.96 17.29
C ILE A 203 9.98 -3.61 18.78
N ASN A 204 9.96 -4.64 19.64
CA ASN A 204 10.06 -4.50 21.08
C ASN A 204 11.35 -5.17 21.59
N ILE A 205 12.15 -4.42 22.35
CA ILE A 205 13.36 -4.89 23.01
C ILE A 205 12.98 -5.70 24.25
N GLY A 206 13.10 -7.01 24.11
CA GLY A 206 12.88 -7.99 25.19
C GLY A 206 14.06 -8.05 26.16
N SER A 207 14.81 -9.15 26.08
CA SER A 207 15.95 -9.41 26.98
C SER A 207 17.19 -8.59 26.58
N LEU A 208 17.92 -8.11 27.59
CA LEU A 208 19.16 -7.33 27.43
C LEU A 208 20.35 -8.20 27.85
N VAL A 209 21.37 -8.26 27.00
CA VAL A 209 22.61 -8.99 27.27
C VAL A 209 23.79 -8.05 27.07
N LYS A 210 24.55 -7.81 28.13
CA LYS A 210 25.87 -7.17 28.02
C LYS A 210 26.85 -8.16 27.42
N TRP A 211 27.56 -7.76 26.38
CA TRP A 211 28.55 -8.58 25.73
C TRP A 211 29.95 -8.12 26.11
N GLU A 212 30.71 -8.99 26.76
CA GLU A 212 32.08 -8.73 27.22
C GLU A 212 33.12 -9.59 26.48
N ARG A 213 32.65 -10.47 25.57
CA ARG A 213 33.49 -11.31 24.72
C ARG A 213 33.70 -10.65 23.37
N SER A 214 34.59 -11.19 22.53
CA SER A 214 34.68 -10.76 21.13
C SER A 214 33.31 -10.87 20.45
N LEU A 215 32.90 -9.81 19.75
CA LEU A 215 31.74 -9.82 18.85
C LEU A 215 32.06 -10.62 17.58
N ASP A 216 32.15 -11.93 17.72
CA ASP A 216 32.34 -12.84 16.59
C ASP A 216 31.24 -13.92 16.53
N PRO A 217 31.03 -14.51 15.35
CA PRO A 217 29.95 -15.47 15.16
C PRO A 217 30.00 -16.71 16.03
N LYS A 218 31.20 -17.22 16.32
CA LYS A 218 31.34 -18.45 17.09
C LYS A 218 30.96 -18.19 18.54
N SER A 219 31.40 -17.07 19.10
CA SER A 219 31.14 -16.69 20.50
C SER A 219 29.66 -16.40 20.77
N LEU A 220 29.00 -15.61 19.91
CA LEU A 220 27.56 -15.33 20.00
C LEU A 220 26.73 -16.59 19.81
N GLY A 221 27.07 -17.40 18.80
CA GLY A 221 26.38 -18.65 18.49
C GLY A 221 26.49 -19.71 19.59
N ALA A 222 27.62 -19.77 20.31
CA ALA A 222 27.79 -20.63 21.48
C ALA A 222 26.89 -20.18 22.64
N TYR A 223 26.93 -18.89 23.00
CA TYR A 223 26.12 -18.32 24.09
C TYR A 223 24.62 -18.53 23.86
N PHE A 224 24.11 -18.31 22.64
CA PHE A 224 22.69 -18.51 22.37
C PHE A 224 22.27 -19.98 22.43
N ARG A 225 23.14 -20.91 22.02
CA ARG A 225 22.89 -22.35 22.15
C ARG A 225 22.86 -22.78 23.62
N GLU A 226 23.80 -22.31 24.43
CA GLU A 226 23.84 -22.59 25.88
C GLU A 226 22.61 -22.01 26.60
N SER A 227 22.24 -20.75 26.34
CA SER A 227 21.06 -20.13 26.97
C SER A 227 19.76 -20.88 26.66
N LYS A 228 19.62 -21.41 25.44
CA LYS A 228 18.44 -22.19 25.03
C LYS A 228 18.36 -23.52 25.76
N ASN A 229 19.50 -24.17 26.02
CA ASN A 229 19.54 -25.43 26.77
C ASN A 229 19.17 -25.22 28.24
N LEU A 230 19.66 -24.13 28.85
CA LEU A 230 19.31 -23.70 30.21
C LEU A 230 17.82 -23.35 30.36
N ASP A 231 17.26 -22.60 29.41
CA ASP A 231 15.82 -22.28 29.37
C ASP A 231 14.95 -23.54 29.19
N ALA A 232 15.43 -24.52 28.41
CA ALA A 232 14.74 -25.80 28.21
C ALA A 232 14.74 -26.68 29.47
N GLU A 233 15.84 -26.71 30.23
CA GLU A 233 15.92 -27.43 31.51
C GLU A 233 15.05 -26.80 32.59
N GLN A 234 15.01 -25.46 32.69
CA GLN A 234 14.14 -24.76 33.64
C GLN A 234 12.64 -24.87 33.27
N SER A 235 12.30 -24.96 31.99
CA SER A 235 10.91 -25.14 31.53
C SER A 235 10.31 -26.50 31.88
N LYS A 236 11.13 -27.53 32.13
CA LYS A 236 10.67 -28.83 32.61
C LYS A 236 10.21 -28.81 34.07
N SER A 237 10.60 -27.82 34.87
CA SER A 237 10.26 -27.73 36.30
C SER A 237 9.11 -26.78 36.64
N LYS A 238 8.66 -25.92 35.73
CA LYS A 238 7.50 -25.02 35.94
C LYS A 238 6.39 -25.24 34.90
N LYS A 239 5.23 -25.70 35.37
CA LYS A 239 3.95 -25.92 34.64
C LYS A 239 3.27 -24.60 34.21
N ASP A 240 4.01 -23.63 33.67
CA ASP A 240 3.43 -22.36 33.22
C ASP A 240 3.65 -22.17 31.71
N PRO A 241 2.65 -22.49 30.85
CA PRO A 241 2.82 -22.55 29.40
C PRO A 241 2.90 -21.17 28.72
N LYS A 242 2.94 -20.06 29.47
CA LYS A 242 2.97 -18.69 28.93
C LYS A 242 4.37 -18.13 28.63
N ASN A 243 5.44 -18.80 29.10
CA ASN A 243 6.83 -18.41 28.83
C ASN A 243 7.57 -19.45 27.97
N LEU A 244 6.89 -20.07 27.00
CA LEU A 244 7.59 -20.78 25.93
C LEU A 244 8.54 -19.78 25.27
N ALA A 245 9.85 -20.04 25.38
CA ALA A 245 10.95 -19.25 24.85
C ALA A 245 10.62 -18.77 23.44
N VAL A 246 10.13 -17.53 23.35
CA VAL A 246 9.97 -16.86 22.07
C VAL A 246 11.37 -16.77 21.50
N ASN A 247 11.59 -17.41 20.34
CA ASN A 247 12.83 -17.37 19.57
C ASN A 247 13.12 -15.91 19.17
N GLN A 248 13.58 -15.09 20.11
CA GLN A 248 13.97 -13.71 19.90
C GLN A 248 15.24 -13.73 19.03
N VAL A 249 15.17 -13.06 17.90
CA VAL A 249 16.33 -12.89 17.01
C VAL A 249 17.26 -11.87 17.69
N PRO A 250 18.56 -12.18 17.87
CA PRO A 250 19.50 -11.27 18.48
C PRO A 250 19.74 -10.04 17.60
N LEU A 251 19.45 -8.87 18.14
CA LEU A 251 19.84 -7.57 17.61
C LEU A 251 21.08 -7.14 18.38
N VAL A 252 22.22 -7.12 17.70
CA VAL A 252 23.52 -6.77 18.28
C VAL A 252 23.82 -5.31 17.96
N ILE A 253 24.08 -4.50 18.99
CA ILE A 253 24.46 -3.11 18.84
C ILE A 253 25.83 -2.89 19.51
N SER A 254 26.83 -2.48 18.75
CA SER A 254 28.13 -2.08 19.27
C SER A 254 28.27 -0.57 19.15
N LEU A 255 28.59 0.11 20.25
CA LEU A 255 28.83 1.55 20.28
C LEU A 255 30.25 1.81 20.78
N ARG A 256 31.06 2.46 19.95
CA ARG A 256 32.45 2.83 20.26
C ARG A 256 32.62 4.33 20.16
N LEU A 257 33.29 4.92 21.14
CA LEU A 257 33.65 6.33 21.14
C LEU A 257 35.15 6.42 20.92
N ILE A 258 35.56 7.22 19.95
CA ILE A 258 36.95 7.47 19.55
C ILE A 258 37.19 8.95 19.81
N PRO A 259 37.71 9.33 21.00
CA PRO A 259 37.99 10.72 21.31
C PRO A 259 39.10 11.27 20.39
N ASP A 260 39.03 12.57 20.03
CA ASP A 260 40.03 13.21 19.15
C ASP A 260 41.39 13.39 19.83
N SER A 261 41.40 13.38 21.16
CA SER A 261 42.62 13.31 21.97
C SER A 261 42.67 11.96 22.69
N GLY A 262 43.87 11.42 22.97
CA GLY A 262 44.02 10.17 23.74
C GLY A 262 43.40 10.20 25.15
N ASN A 263 42.85 11.35 25.58
CA ASN A 263 42.05 11.49 26.79
C ASN A 263 40.58 11.15 26.52
N LEU A 264 40.09 10.16 27.26
CA LEU A 264 38.73 9.61 27.24
C LEU A 264 37.64 10.58 27.74
N SER A 265 38.01 11.81 28.06
CA SER A 265 37.16 12.88 28.59
C SER A 265 36.98 14.05 27.61
N SER A 266 37.37 13.91 26.34
CA SER A 266 37.19 15.00 25.37
C SER A 266 35.72 15.14 24.98
N ASP A 267 35.20 16.37 25.09
CA ASP A 267 33.84 16.76 24.68
C ASP A 267 33.61 16.68 23.15
N GLN A 268 34.66 16.30 22.41
CA GLN A 268 34.71 16.18 20.97
C GLN A 268 35.40 14.89 20.55
N GLY A 269 34.92 14.28 19.46
CA GLY A 269 35.47 13.04 18.94
C GLY A 269 34.55 12.40 17.90
N LYS A 270 34.81 11.12 17.60
CA LYS A 270 34.01 10.29 16.69
C LYS A 270 33.26 9.20 17.44
N ALA A 271 31.94 9.16 17.29
CA ALA A 271 31.11 8.06 17.77
C ALA A 271 30.82 7.10 16.62
N ALA A 272 31.28 5.86 16.73
CA ALA A 272 31.00 4.78 15.79
C ALA A 272 29.92 3.84 16.36
N ILE A 273 28.81 3.70 15.65
CA ILE A 273 27.74 2.75 16.01
C ILE A 273 27.62 1.69 14.91
N MET A 274 27.48 0.45 15.36
CA MET A 274 27.20 -0.71 14.52
C MET A 274 25.94 -1.38 15.01
N MET A 275 24.99 -1.62 14.11
CA MET A 275 23.82 -2.44 14.38
C MET A 275 23.86 -3.66 13.45
N GLN A 276 23.65 -4.84 14.00
CA GLN A 276 23.71 -6.09 13.26
C GLN A 276 22.59 -7.03 13.70
N LEU A 277 21.92 -7.64 12.73
CA LEU A 277 20.95 -8.70 12.98
C LEU A 277 21.61 -10.06 12.84
N TRP A 278 21.35 -10.94 13.79
CA TRP A 278 21.92 -12.27 13.86
C TRP A 278 20.83 -13.32 13.88
N ASP A 279 21.04 -14.46 13.22
CA ASP A 279 20.20 -15.63 13.43
C ASP A 279 20.74 -16.43 14.62
N ALA A 280 19.89 -16.70 15.61
CA ALA A 280 20.26 -17.51 16.77
C ALA A 280 20.51 -18.99 16.43
N MET A 281 19.95 -19.48 15.32
CA MET A 281 20.06 -20.89 14.89
C MET A 281 21.27 -21.11 13.97
N ASN A 282 21.62 -20.11 13.15
CA ASN A 282 22.80 -20.12 12.30
C ASN A 282 23.57 -18.82 12.54
N PRO A 283 24.76 -18.84 13.17
CA PRO A 283 25.50 -17.63 13.53
C PRO A 283 26.13 -17.00 12.30
N VAL A 284 25.31 -16.49 11.39
CA VAL A 284 25.71 -15.70 10.24
C VAL A 284 25.01 -14.36 10.41
N GLY A 285 25.78 -13.28 10.30
CA GLY A 285 25.22 -11.93 10.28
C GLY A 285 24.26 -11.79 9.10
N LEU A 286 22.97 -11.60 9.39
CA LEU A 286 21.92 -11.53 8.38
C LEU A 286 21.86 -10.16 7.70
N ALA A 287 22.22 -9.12 8.46
CA ALA A 287 22.32 -7.75 8.00
C ALA A 287 23.18 -6.96 8.99
N LYS A 288 23.95 -6.00 8.47
CA LYS A 288 24.84 -5.14 9.26
C LYS A 288 24.78 -3.71 8.72
N VAL A 289 24.77 -2.75 9.62
CA VAL A 289 25.03 -1.34 9.32
C VAL A 289 26.10 -0.84 10.28
N LYS A 290 27.01 -0.01 9.77
CA LYS A 290 28.00 0.70 10.56
C LYS A 290 28.00 2.15 10.11
N MET A 291 28.11 3.07 11.05
CA MET A 291 28.26 4.48 10.75
C MET A 291 29.14 5.15 11.81
N SER A 292 29.68 6.31 11.48
CA SER A 292 30.41 7.18 12.41
C SER A 292 29.89 8.60 12.29
N ILE A 293 29.72 9.28 13.42
CA ILE A 293 29.47 10.72 13.48
C ILE A 293 30.57 11.41 14.27
N ASP A 294 30.90 12.62 13.86
CA ASP A 294 31.59 13.55 14.73
C ASP A 294 30.60 14.05 15.78
N TYR A 295 31.02 14.14 17.03
CA TYR A 295 30.22 14.69 18.12
C TYR A 295 30.96 15.86 18.76
N SER A 296 30.19 16.84 19.24
CA SER A 296 30.68 18.00 19.99
C SER A 296 29.92 18.20 21.31
N SER A 297 29.35 17.11 21.83
CA SER A 297 28.43 17.09 22.97
C SER A 297 29.10 16.52 24.23
N GLY A 298 29.18 17.34 25.28
CA GLY A 298 29.71 16.95 26.59
C GLY A 298 28.75 16.17 27.52
N THR A 299 27.49 15.86 27.11
CA THR A 299 26.58 15.05 27.95
C THR A 299 26.14 13.73 27.30
N PRO A 300 26.08 12.61 28.05
CA PRO A 300 25.64 11.31 27.52
C PRO A 300 24.24 11.34 26.90
N GLU A 301 23.30 12.11 27.46
CA GLU A 301 21.92 12.21 26.97
C GLU A 301 21.86 12.71 25.52
N LYS A 302 22.59 13.79 25.23
CA LYS A 302 22.61 14.42 23.90
C LYS A 302 23.33 13.53 22.89
N LEU A 303 24.47 12.97 23.28
CA LEU A 303 25.23 12.06 22.44
C LEU A 303 24.42 10.81 22.06
N ILE A 304 23.73 10.17 23.02
CA ILE A 304 22.86 9.01 22.74
C ILE A 304 21.77 9.38 21.72
N ALA A 305 21.10 10.52 21.91
CA ALA A 305 20.04 10.95 21.02
C ALA A 305 20.57 11.22 19.59
N GLU A 306 21.70 11.92 19.46
CA GLU A 306 22.33 12.22 18.18
C GLU A 306 22.77 10.95 17.43
N VAL A 307 23.45 10.03 18.11
CA VAL A 307 23.89 8.77 17.51
C VAL A 307 22.70 7.95 17.02
N LEU A 308 21.63 7.86 17.83
CA LEU A 308 20.44 7.10 17.45
C LEU A 308 19.68 7.75 16.30
N ASP A 309 19.56 9.08 16.27
CA ASP A 309 18.95 9.82 15.15
C ASP A 309 19.70 9.56 13.84
N HIS A 310 21.03 9.53 13.85
CA HIS A 310 21.81 9.21 12.66
C HIS A 310 21.68 7.74 12.27
N LEU A 311 21.67 6.82 13.25
CA LEU A 311 21.46 5.39 13.00
C LEU A 311 20.10 5.15 12.32
N MET A 312 19.06 5.89 12.72
CA MET A 312 17.72 5.78 12.12
C MET A 312 17.72 5.99 10.60
N LEU A 313 18.60 6.84 10.09
CA LEU A 313 18.68 7.15 8.66
C LEU A 313 19.25 6.01 7.81
N VAL A 314 19.91 5.03 8.44
CA VAL A 314 20.70 4.00 7.74
C VAL A 314 20.36 2.56 8.15
N TRP A 315 19.65 2.34 9.24
CA TRP A 315 19.40 1.00 9.80
C TRP A 315 18.36 0.15 9.07
N HIS A 316 17.67 0.69 8.06
CA HIS A 316 16.58 0.03 7.34
C HIS A 316 16.94 -1.36 6.78
N PRO A 317 18.16 -1.61 6.24
CA PRO A 317 18.55 -2.92 5.75
C PRO A 317 18.54 -4.01 6.82
N VAL A 318 18.77 -3.64 8.09
CA VAL A 318 18.71 -4.52 9.26
C VAL A 318 17.26 -4.75 9.65
N LEU A 319 16.48 -3.69 9.83
CA LEU A 319 15.10 -3.79 10.33
C LEU A 319 14.20 -4.59 9.37
N ARG A 320 14.34 -4.42 8.06
CA ARG A 320 13.56 -5.17 7.05
C ARG A 320 13.77 -6.68 7.10
N LYS A 321 14.86 -7.18 7.70
CA LYS A 321 15.16 -8.61 7.79
C LYS A 321 14.55 -9.25 9.03
N ILE A 322 14.28 -8.48 10.10
CA ILE A 322 13.73 -8.99 11.37
C ILE A 322 12.42 -9.77 11.15
N PRO A 323 11.45 -9.29 10.36
CA PRO A 323 10.23 -10.05 10.11
C PRO A 323 10.44 -11.39 9.41
N ASN A 324 11.42 -11.49 8.52
CA ASN A 324 11.70 -12.72 7.79
C ASN A 324 12.42 -13.76 8.65
N THR A 325 13.07 -13.32 9.72
CA THR A 325 13.91 -14.16 10.59
C THR A 325 13.14 -14.74 11.76
N GLN A 326 12.02 -14.10 12.15
CA GLN A 326 11.09 -14.60 13.15
C GLN A 326 9.97 -15.48 12.57
N LYS A 327 9.79 -15.47 11.24
CA LYS A 327 8.85 -16.36 10.55
C LYS A 327 9.37 -17.80 10.53
N LYS A 328 9.31 -18.48 11.67
CA LYS A 328 9.18 -19.95 11.69
C LYS A 328 7.78 -20.27 11.17
N GLY A 329 7.70 -20.55 9.88
CA GLY A 329 6.57 -21.23 9.30
C GLY A 329 7.00 -22.60 8.81
N GLN A 330 6.11 -23.59 8.91
CA GLN A 330 6.29 -24.83 8.16
C GLN A 330 6.25 -24.49 6.68
N GLU A 331 7.11 -25.15 5.91
CA GLU A 331 7.04 -25.07 4.47
C GLU A 331 5.74 -25.74 4.04
N VAL A 332 4.94 -25.02 3.26
CA VAL A 332 3.62 -25.45 2.80
C VAL A 332 3.50 -25.19 1.30
N LYS A 333 2.72 -26.03 0.65
CA LYS A 333 2.32 -25.90 -0.74
C LYS A 333 0.94 -25.25 -0.80
N ILE A 334 0.79 -24.23 -1.62
CA ILE A 334 -0.49 -23.59 -1.91
C ILE A 334 -0.86 -24.00 -3.32
N LYS A 335 -1.87 -24.85 -3.45
CA LYS A 335 -2.42 -25.29 -4.73
C LYS A 335 -3.57 -24.35 -5.10
N ILE A 336 -3.39 -23.57 -6.15
CA ILE A 336 -4.40 -22.68 -6.72
C ILE A 336 -5.05 -23.41 -7.90
N ALA A 337 -6.36 -23.57 -7.84
CA ALA A 337 -7.20 -24.16 -8.87
C ALA A 337 -8.29 -23.16 -9.31
N GLY A 338 -8.93 -23.43 -10.44
CA GLY A 338 -10.05 -22.63 -10.95
C GLY A 338 -9.66 -21.36 -11.74
N LEU A 339 -8.38 -20.97 -11.73
CA LEU A 339 -7.86 -19.84 -12.49
C LEU A 339 -6.98 -20.31 -13.66
N LYS A 340 -7.49 -20.15 -14.89
CA LYS A 340 -6.76 -20.50 -16.13
C LYS A 340 -5.83 -19.40 -16.67
N ASN A 341 -5.80 -18.23 -16.02
CA ASN A 341 -5.09 -17.05 -16.49
C ASN A 341 -3.97 -16.62 -15.50
N PRO A 342 -2.69 -16.60 -15.92
CA PRO A 342 -1.55 -16.23 -15.06
C PRO A 342 -1.64 -14.84 -14.43
N LEU A 343 -2.28 -13.86 -15.08
CA LEU A 343 -2.45 -12.52 -14.54
C LEU A 343 -3.46 -12.49 -13.40
N ARG A 344 -4.57 -13.23 -13.54
CA ARG A 344 -5.60 -13.39 -12.49
C ARG A 344 -5.02 -14.10 -11.28
N GLU A 345 -4.24 -15.15 -11.52
CA GLU A 345 -3.53 -15.88 -10.49
C GLU A 345 -2.50 -15.00 -9.76
N GLN A 346 -1.68 -14.25 -10.49
CA GLN A 346 -0.73 -13.32 -9.86
C GLN A 346 -1.43 -12.25 -9.02
N ARG A 347 -2.61 -11.79 -9.46
CA ARG A 347 -3.46 -10.86 -8.68
C ARG A 347 -3.99 -11.52 -7.41
N LEU A 348 -4.48 -12.77 -7.48
CA LEU A 348 -4.90 -13.53 -6.30
C LEU A 348 -3.74 -13.63 -5.30
N VAL A 349 -2.57 -14.08 -5.76
CA VAL A 349 -1.40 -14.26 -4.90
C VAL A 349 -0.99 -12.94 -4.24
N LYS A 350 -0.94 -11.85 -5.02
CA LYS A 350 -0.63 -10.51 -4.50
C LYS A 350 -1.66 -10.00 -3.51
N GLN A 351 -2.94 -10.31 -3.69
CA GLN A 351 -3.99 -9.79 -2.84
C GLN A 351 -4.12 -10.59 -1.54
N VAL A 352 -4.02 -11.91 -1.63
CA VAL A 352 -4.29 -12.82 -0.52
C VAL A 352 -3.04 -13.01 0.35
N PHE A 353 -1.86 -13.18 -0.25
CA PHE A 353 -0.66 -13.62 0.47
C PHE A 353 0.38 -12.53 0.70
N ASN A 354 0.54 -11.57 -0.22
CA ASN A 354 1.54 -10.53 -0.02
C ASN A 354 1.18 -9.66 1.19
N ASN A 355 2.21 -9.35 1.99
CA ASN A 355 2.08 -8.60 3.24
C ASN A 355 1.18 -9.27 4.29
N HIS A 356 0.89 -10.58 4.18
CA HIS A 356 0.23 -11.30 5.27
C HIS A 356 1.23 -11.58 6.41
N PRO A 357 0.84 -11.39 7.68
CA PRO A 357 1.73 -11.66 8.81
C PRO A 357 2.15 -13.13 8.89
N ASP A 358 1.20 -14.03 8.67
CA ASP A 358 1.43 -15.49 8.80
C ASP A 358 2.04 -16.16 7.56
N TRP A 359 2.11 -15.49 6.42
CA TRP A 359 2.66 -16.06 5.18
C TRP A 359 3.94 -15.33 4.80
N ASN A 360 4.92 -16.04 4.25
CA ASN A 360 5.93 -15.40 3.41
C ASN A 360 5.37 -15.22 1.99
N ASN A 361 6.06 -14.43 1.16
CA ASN A 361 5.65 -14.25 -0.23
C ASN A 361 5.72 -15.61 -0.96
N PRO A 362 4.60 -16.14 -1.48
CA PRO A 362 4.60 -17.42 -2.16
C PRO A 362 5.44 -17.35 -3.44
N VAL A 363 6.22 -18.40 -3.70
CA VAL A 363 7.03 -18.55 -4.91
C VAL A 363 6.45 -19.68 -5.74
N LEU A 364 6.26 -19.48 -7.03
CA LEU A 364 5.77 -20.53 -7.92
C LEU A 364 6.74 -21.72 -7.89
N TYR A 365 6.22 -22.90 -7.56
CA TYR A 365 7.01 -24.13 -7.43
C TYR A 365 6.79 -25.08 -8.61
N SER A 366 5.54 -25.28 -9.03
CA SER A 366 5.20 -26.08 -10.20
C SER A 366 3.91 -25.59 -10.83
N PHE A 367 3.82 -25.71 -12.15
CA PHE A 367 2.64 -25.37 -12.93
C PHE A 367 2.12 -26.64 -13.62
N LYS A 368 0.84 -26.99 -13.40
CA LYS A 368 0.14 -28.09 -14.07
C LYS A 368 -1.02 -27.54 -14.89
N GLN A 369 -1.57 -28.38 -15.77
CA GLN A 369 -2.61 -27.99 -16.73
C GLN A 369 -3.90 -27.46 -16.07
N ASP A 370 -4.17 -27.88 -14.83
CA ASP A 370 -5.38 -27.57 -14.07
C ASP A 370 -5.12 -26.79 -12.77
N ALA A 371 -3.86 -26.65 -12.35
CA ALA A 371 -3.50 -26.00 -11.09
C ALA A 371 -2.06 -25.49 -11.05
N SER A 372 -1.88 -24.38 -10.35
CA SER A 372 -0.57 -23.82 -10.02
C SER A 372 -0.24 -24.09 -8.57
N VAL A 373 0.97 -24.57 -8.30
CA VAL A 373 1.42 -24.85 -6.93
C VAL A 373 2.52 -23.86 -6.56
N TYR A 374 2.28 -23.13 -5.49
CA TYR A 374 3.22 -22.21 -4.88
C TYR A 374 3.81 -22.82 -3.62
N ARG A 375 5.03 -22.43 -3.29
CA ARG A 375 5.71 -22.78 -2.05
C ARG A 375 5.78 -21.54 -1.17
N ALA A 376 5.39 -21.70 0.09
CA ALA A 376 5.40 -20.65 1.08
C ALA A 376 5.79 -21.20 2.47
N LYS A 377 6.10 -20.33 3.42
CA LYS A 377 6.23 -20.63 4.85
C LYS A 377 5.01 -20.06 5.56
N TYR A 378 4.32 -20.91 6.32
CA TYR A 378 3.13 -20.55 7.06
C TYR A 378 3.34 -20.70 8.57
N SER A 379 3.14 -19.61 9.33
CA SER A 379 3.33 -19.56 10.79
C SER A 379 2.02 -19.42 11.58
N GLY A 380 0.87 -19.39 10.91
CA GLY A 380 -0.44 -19.19 11.54
C GLY A 380 -1.09 -20.50 12.04
N LYS A 381 -2.28 -20.37 12.64
CA LYS A 381 -3.09 -21.53 13.07
C LYS A 381 -3.99 -22.01 11.93
N LYS A 382 -3.84 -23.26 11.50
CA LYS A 382 -4.62 -23.87 10.41
C LYS A 382 -6.13 -23.67 10.50
N LYS A 383 -6.68 -23.74 11.71
CA LYS A 383 -8.12 -23.58 11.97
C LYS A 383 -8.69 -22.22 11.56
N ASN A 384 -7.86 -21.18 11.48
CA ASN A 384 -8.30 -19.84 11.10
C ASN A 384 -8.02 -19.53 9.62
N THR A 385 -7.21 -20.35 8.94
CA THR A 385 -6.70 -20.08 7.59
C THR A 385 -7.84 -19.80 6.61
N THR A 386 -8.85 -20.66 6.55
CA THR A 386 -9.97 -20.51 5.60
C THR A 386 -10.72 -19.19 5.78
N GLN A 387 -11.13 -18.87 7.00
CA GLN A 387 -11.87 -17.63 7.27
C GLN A 387 -11.03 -16.37 7.00
N ASP A 388 -9.74 -16.41 7.30
CA ASP A 388 -8.83 -15.28 7.07
C ASP A 388 -8.57 -15.04 5.57
N LEU A 389 -8.46 -16.11 4.78
CA LEU A 389 -8.27 -16.01 3.33
C LEU A 389 -9.55 -15.57 2.62
N ILE A 390 -10.73 -16.08 3.00
CA ILE A 390 -12.02 -15.66 2.42
C ILE A 390 -12.22 -14.15 2.57
N LYS A 391 -11.92 -13.59 3.75
CA LYS A 391 -11.99 -12.12 3.99
C LYS A 391 -11.09 -11.31 3.06
N ARG A 392 -10.04 -11.91 2.50
CA ARG A 392 -9.03 -11.25 1.65
C ARG A 392 -9.22 -11.50 0.16
N LEU A 393 -10.01 -12.50 -0.23
CA LEU A 393 -10.37 -12.74 -1.64
C LEU A 393 -10.98 -11.49 -2.29
N GLY A 394 -11.62 -10.62 -1.50
CA GLY A 394 -12.23 -9.41 -2.01
C GLY A 394 -13.36 -9.74 -2.98
N SER A 395 -13.68 -8.83 -3.88
CA SER A 395 -14.85 -8.94 -4.74
C SER A 395 -14.60 -9.49 -6.15
N SER A 396 -13.33 -9.64 -6.54
CA SER A 396 -12.94 -10.17 -7.84
C SER A 396 -12.81 -11.69 -7.87
N PHE A 397 -12.91 -12.35 -6.72
CA PHE A 397 -12.78 -13.79 -6.58
C PHE A 397 -13.96 -14.33 -5.77
N GLN A 398 -14.65 -15.31 -6.33
CA GLN A 398 -15.63 -16.11 -5.61
C GLN A 398 -14.95 -17.39 -5.14
N GLU A 399 -15.13 -17.69 -3.87
CA GLU A 399 -14.61 -18.92 -3.28
C GLU A 399 -15.43 -20.12 -3.75
N ASN A 400 -14.75 -21.14 -4.27
CA ASN A 400 -15.33 -22.47 -4.48
C ASN A 400 -14.95 -23.40 -3.32
N SER A 401 -13.66 -23.40 -2.96
CA SER A 401 -13.16 -24.16 -1.81
C SER A 401 -11.82 -23.64 -1.30
N ILE A 402 -11.73 -23.31 -0.01
CA ILE A 402 -10.46 -23.08 0.68
C ILE A 402 -10.32 -24.06 1.85
N ARG A 403 -9.42 -25.04 1.72
CA ARG A 403 -9.20 -26.07 2.73
C ARG A 403 -7.78 -26.62 2.71
N TRP A 404 -7.33 -27.12 3.86
CA TRP A 404 -6.12 -27.93 3.93
C TRP A 404 -6.43 -29.32 3.38
N GLU A 405 -5.71 -29.75 2.33
CA GLU A 405 -5.77 -31.13 1.84
C GLU A 405 -4.99 -32.06 2.78
N ASP A 406 -3.87 -31.58 3.32
CA ASP A 406 -3.01 -32.34 4.24
C ASP A 406 -2.24 -31.44 5.23
N SER A 407 -1.20 -32.00 5.89
CA SER A 407 -0.36 -31.28 6.85
C SER A 407 0.48 -30.16 6.22
N GLU A 408 0.66 -30.14 4.91
CA GLU A 408 1.55 -29.24 4.19
C GLU A 408 0.89 -28.56 2.98
N THR A 409 -0.28 -29.00 2.54
CA THR A 409 -0.93 -28.54 1.30
C THR A 409 -2.25 -27.83 1.60
N LEU A 410 -2.34 -26.57 1.17
CA LEU A 410 -3.55 -25.75 1.18
C LEU A 410 -4.11 -25.66 -0.24
N LEU A 411 -5.36 -26.08 -0.44
CA LEU A 411 -6.12 -25.87 -1.67
C LEU A 411 -6.86 -24.54 -1.62
N ILE A 412 -6.77 -23.80 -2.72
CA ILE A 412 -7.52 -22.58 -3.00
C ILE A 412 -8.13 -22.74 -4.38
N ASP A 413 -9.37 -23.17 -4.40
CA ASP A 413 -10.21 -23.20 -5.58
C ASP A 413 -11.09 -21.96 -5.57
N VAL A 414 -10.87 -21.10 -6.56
CA VAL A 414 -11.60 -19.85 -6.71
C VAL A 414 -12.00 -19.66 -8.15
N GLN A 415 -13.18 -19.07 -8.34
CA GLN A 415 -13.62 -18.58 -9.62
C GLN A 415 -13.36 -17.08 -9.70
N TRP A 416 -12.87 -16.62 -10.86
CA TRP A 416 -12.80 -15.20 -11.13
C TRP A 416 -14.20 -14.66 -11.39
N VAL A 417 -14.62 -13.66 -10.61
CA VAL A 417 -15.88 -12.95 -10.82
C VAL A 417 -15.59 -11.70 -11.63
N GLU A 418 -16.01 -11.71 -12.88
CA GLU A 418 -16.00 -10.53 -13.72
C GLU A 418 -17.07 -9.55 -13.21
N ARG A 419 -16.63 -8.43 -12.63
CA ARG A 419 -17.52 -7.31 -12.32
C ARG A 419 -17.69 -6.47 -13.58
N THR A 420 -18.88 -6.53 -14.16
CA THR A 420 -19.26 -5.65 -15.27
C THR A 420 -19.64 -4.28 -14.71
N GLY A 421 -18.97 -3.23 -15.16
CA GLY A 421 -19.35 -1.85 -14.94
C GLY A 421 -20.42 -1.41 -15.95
N PHE A 422 -21.16 -0.36 -15.59
CA PHE A 422 -22.05 0.34 -16.51
C PHE A 422 -21.34 1.54 -17.11
N LEU A 423 -21.64 1.83 -18.37
CA LEU A 423 -21.25 3.08 -19.01
C LEU A 423 -22.08 4.23 -18.42
N GLU A 424 -21.49 5.41 -18.38
CA GLU A 424 -22.16 6.65 -17.94
C GLU A 424 -22.70 7.40 -19.16
N ALA A 425 -23.73 8.22 -18.96
CA ALA A 425 -24.17 9.16 -19.98
C ALA A 425 -23.01 10.08 -20.39
N TYR A 426 -22.84 10.31 -21.69
CA TYR A 426 -21.76 11.14 -22.20
C TYR A 426 -21.94 12.60 -21.74
N ALA A 427 -20.92 13.11 -21.04
CA ALA A 427 -20.78 14.53 -20.77
C ALA A 427 -19.89 15.17 -21.84
N PRO A 428 -20.30 16.31 -22.46
CA PRO A 428 -19.53 16.95 -23.51
C PRO A 428 -18.08 17.25 -23.11
N LYS A 429 -17.15 16.81 -23.95
CA LYS A 429 -15.71 17.06 -23.80
C LYS A 429 -15.19 17.92 -24.92
N ARG A 430 -14.29 18.84 -24.58
CA ARG A 430 -13.70 19.81 -25.50
C ARG A 430 -13.03 19.11 -26.70
N GLU A 431 -12.27 18.04 -26.46
CA GLU A 431 -11.53 17.32 -27.49
C GLU A 431 -12.44 16.65 -28.52
N VAL A 432 -13.62 16.19 -28.08
CA VAL A 432 -14.63 15.58 -28.96
C VAL A 432 -15.34 16.65 -29.78
N GLN A 433 -15.73 17.75 -29.14
CA GLN A 433 -16.36 18.88 -29.82
C GLN A 433 -15.45 19.47 -30.90
N GLU A 434 -14.19 19.74 -30.55
CA GLU A 434 -13.19 20.21 -31.51
C GLU A 434 -13.00 19.22 -32.66
N TYR A 435 -12.98 17.91 -32.38
CA TYR A 435 -12.84 16.88 -33.40
C TYR A 435 -14.03 16.80 -34.36
N LEU A 436 -15.27 16.93 -33.86
CA LEU A 436 -16.49 16.91 -34.68
C LEU A 436 -16.64 18.20 -35.52
N MET A 437 -16.04 19.31 -35.10
CA MET A 437 -15.99 20.58 -35.85
C MET A 437 -14.89 20.60 -36.92
N LEU A 438 -13.99 19.61 -36.98
CA LEU A 438 -12.94 19.57 -37.99
C LEU A 438 -13.54 19.41 -39.38
N ASP A 439 -13.06 20.26 -40.29
CA ASP A 439 -13.53 20.28 -41.67
C ASP A 439 -12.87 19.21 -42.55
N ASP A 440 -12.93 17.95 -42.12
CA ASP A 440 -12.40 16.82 -42.87
C ASP A 440 -13.42 15.67 -43.01
N PRO A 441 -13.39 14.89 -44.10
CA PRO A 441 -14.39 13.84 -44.37
C PRO A 441 -14.47 12.75 -43.28
N ILE A 442 -13.38 12.51 -42.55
CA ILE A 442 -13.34 11.47 -41.51
C ILE A 442 -14.07 11.99 -40.27
N SER A 443 -13.73 13.20 -39.81
CA SER A 443 -14.39 13.86 -38.68
C SER A 443 -15.88 14.09 -38.92
N ARG A 444 -16.28 14.56 -40.12
CA ARG A 444 -17.69 14.73 -40.47
C ARG A 444 -18.50 13.43 -40.50
N SER A 445 -17.83 12.28 -40.65
CA SER A 445 -18.45 10.95 -40.63
C SER A 445 -18.50 10.29 -39.25
N ALA A 446 -17.91 10.93 -38.23
CA ALA A 446 -17.88 10.39 -36.88
C ALA A 446 -19.22 10.65 -36.18
N PRO A 447 -19.82 9.64 -35.52
CA PRO A 447 -21.09 9.80 -34.83
C PRO A 447 -20.91 10.54 -33.49
N GLU A 448 -21.99 11.14 -32.99
CA GLU A 448 -21.99 11.74 -31.65
C GLU A 448 -22.05 10.66 -30.56
N PRO A 449 -21.23 10.73 -29.50
CA PRO A 449 -21.28 9.76 -28.41
C PRO A 449 -22.47 9.99 -27.48
N GLU A 450 -23.11 8.89 -27.10
CA GLU A 450 -24.21 8.85 -26.12
C GLU A 450 -23.72 8.42 -24.75
N LEU A 451 -22.66 7.59 -24.74
CA LEU A 451 -22.13 6.94 -23.56
C LEU A 451 -20.64 7.24 -23.40
N SER A 452 -20.16 7.15 -22.16
CA SER A 452 -18.75 7.29 -21.85
C SER A 452 -18.29 6.29 -20.80
N VAL A 453 -17.02 5.92 -20.89
CA VAL A 453 -16.38 5.09 -19.86
C VAL A 453 -16.09 5.95 -18.61
N PRO A 454 -16.55 5.53 -17.41
CA PRO A 454 -16.31 6.23 -16.15
C PRO A 454 -14.83 6.54 -15.85
N VAL A 455 -14.57 7.72 -15.28
CA VAL A 455 -13.22 8.21 -14.99
C VAL A 455 -12.51 7.44 -13.86
N GLN A 456 -13.27 6.90 -12.89
CA GLN A 456 -12.77 6.15 -11.73
C GLN A 456 -12.75 4.65 -12.01
N ASN A 457 -11.67 4.12 -12.58
CA ASN A 457 -11.66 2.71 -12.99
C ASN A 457 -10.61 1.86 -12.30
N ILE A 458 -11.08 0.88 -11.53
CA ILE A 458 -10.29 -0.26 -11.07
C ILE A 458 -10.94 -1.50 -11.69
N ASN A 459 -10.29 -2.00 -12.75
CA ASN A 459 -10.64 -3.17 -13.57
C ASN A 459 -11.86 -3.02 -14.48
N SER A 460 -11.60 -3.39 -15.72
CA SER A 460 -12.01 -2.74 -16.96
C SER A 460 -12.85 -3.70 -17.79
N LEU A 461 -14.09 -3.90 -17.38
CA LEU A 461 -15.07 -4.65 -18.16
C LEU A 461 -16.42 -3.93 -18.15
N TYR A 462 -16.91 -3.54 -19.32
CA TYR A 462 -18.16 -2.79 -19.49
C TYR A 462 -19.14 -3.54 -20.36
N ILE A 463 -20.44 -3.44 -20.12
CA ILE A 463 -21.41 -3.88 -21.13
C ILE A 463 -21.39 -2.84 -22.25
N LEU A 464 -21.16 -3.27 -23.49
CA LEU A 464 -21.34 -2.43 -24.67
C LEU A 464 -22.74 -2.68 -25.24
N PRO A 465 -23.66 -1.70 -25.14
CA PRO A 465 -24.98 -1.82 -25.74
C PRO A 465 -24.88 -1.85 -27.27
N SER A 466 -25.69 -2.68 -27.93
CA SER A 466 -25.84 -2.62 -29.39
C SER A 466 -26.37 -1.25 -29.84
N ASN A 467 -26.03 -0.83 -31.05
CA ASN A 467 -26.44 0.45 -31.63
C ASN A 467 -26.09 1.66 -30.75
N SER A 468 -24.92 1.62 -30.10
CA SER A 468 -24.46 2.71 -29.24
C SER A 468 -23.09 3.24 -29.68
N VAL A 469 -22.86 4.51 -29.36
CA VAL A 469 -21.59 5.21 -29.58
C VAL A 469 -21.00 5.55 -28.23
N VAL A 470 -19.83 4.98 -27.95
CA VAL A 470 -19.13 5.10 -26.68
C VAL A 470 -17.85 5.91 -26.86
N TYR A 471 -17.68 6.93 -26.03
CA TYR A 471 -16.43 7.66 -25.88
C TYR A 471 -15.56 7.09 -24.75
N ASP A 472 -14.25 7.02 -24.98
CA ASP A 472 -13.29 6.67 -23.94
C ASP A 472 -11.88 7.25 -24.20
N GLN A 473 -11.03 7.19 -23.19
CA GLN A 473 -9.64 7.62 -23.19
C GLN A 473 -8.73 6.54 -22.62
N ILE A 474 -7.82 6.02 -23.44
CA ILE A 474 -6.70 5.18 -22.99
C ILE A 474 -5.59 6.10 -22.49
N LYS A 475 -5.29 6.06 -21.18
CA LYS A 475 -4.44 7.04 -20.51
C LYS A 475 -2.93 6.77 -20.63
N ASN A 476 -2.55 5.50 -20.81
CA ASN A 476 -1.16 5.08 -20.92
C ASN A 476 -1.04 3.69 -21.58
N ARG A 477 0.20 3.24 -21.84
CA ARG A 477 0.49 1.95 -22.49
C ARG A 477 0.04 0.69 -21.72
N GLY A 478 -0.16 0.82 -20.41
CA GLY A 478 -0.66 -0.26 -19.56
C GLY A 478 -2.18 -0.19 -19.34
N ASP A 479 -2.84 0.81 -19.92
CA ASP A 479 -4.27 1.02 -19.82
C ASP A 479 -5.01 0.28 -20.94
N SER A 480 -6.20 -0.22 -20.63
CA SER A 480 -7.03 -0.94 -21.58
C SER A 480 -8.47 -0.94 -21.12
N THR A 481 -9.38 -0.82 -22.06
CA THR A 481 -10.82 -0.95 -21.82
C THR A 481 -11.31 -2.23 -22.48
N THR A 482 -12.04 -3.05 -21.73
CA THR A 482 -12.69 -4.25 -22.28
C THR A 482 -14.20 -4.06 -22.21
N PHE A 483 -14.87 -4.41 -23.28
CA PHE A 483 -16.31 -4.42 -23.40
C PHE A 483 -16.80 -5.87 -23.53
N ARG A 484 -17.85 -6.22 -22.80
CA ARG A 484 -18.61 -7.47 -22.92
C ARG A 484 -19.75 -7.24 -23.90
N LEU A 485 -19.89 -8.14 -24.85
CA LEU A 485 -20.90 -8.13 -25.90
C LEU A 485 -21.93 -9.22 -25.55
N GLU A 486 -23.12 -8.82 -25.09
CA GLU A 486 -24.21 -9.74 -24.74
C GLU A 486 -25.60 -9.10 -24.92
N PRO A 487 -26.63 -9.92 -25.19
CA PRO A 487 -26.57 -11.34 -25.57
C PRO A 487 -26.29 -11.52 -27.07
N LEU A 488 -25.48 -12.52 -27.43
CA LEU A 488 -25.14 -12.82 -28.82
C LEU A 488 -25.98 -13.97 -29.38
N LYS A 489 -26.41 -13.84 -30.63
CA LYS A 489 -27.06 -14.94 -31.36
C LYS A 489 -26.03 -15.67 -32.25
N PRO A 490 -26.08 -17.00 -32.37
CA PRO A 490 -25.27 -17.73 -33.33
C PRO A 490 -25.45 -17.16 -34.75
N SER A 491 -24.35 -17.00 -35.49
CA SER A 491 -24.33 -16.43 -36.84
C SER A 491 -24.73 -14.94 -36.93
N GLN A 492 -24.91 -14.24 -35.80
CA GLN A 492 -25.06 -12.78 -35.81
C GLN A 492 -23.78 -12.14 -36.34
N VAL A 493 -23.93 -11.15 -37.22
CA VAL A 493 -22.82 -10.31 -37.66
C VAL A 493 -22.77 -9.10 -36.74
N LEU A 494 -21.63 -8.92 -36.08
CA LEU A 494 -21.34 -7.75 -35.26
C LEU A 494 -20.57 -6.75 -36.10
N GLU A 495 -21.02 -5.51 -36.11
CA GLU A 495 -20.37 -4.42 -36.85
C GLU A 495 -19.76 -3.42 -35.88
N PHE A 496 -18.51 -3.04 -36.11
CA PHE A 496 -17.83 -2.06 -35.28
C PHE A 496 -17.20 -0.98 -36.14
N ARG A 497 -17.38 0.28 -35.73
CA ARG A 497 -16.66 1.42 -36.28
C ARG A 497 -15.91 2.14 -35.17
N TRP A 498 -14.65 2.44 -35.43
CA TRP A 498 -13.76 3.07 -34.47
C TRP A 498 -13.19 4.34 -35.07
N PHE A 499 -13.18 5.42 -34.27
CA PHE A 499 -12.64 6.71 -34.65
C PHE A 499 -11.61 7.18 -33.63
N ARG A 500 -10.44 7.59 -34.12
CA ARG A 500 -9.40 8.22 -33.29
C ARG A 500 -9.66 9.71 -33.17
N ILE A 501 -9.82 10.18 -31.94
CA ILE A 501 -9.93 11.60 -31.64
C ILE A 501 -8.54 12.16 -31.36
N GLY A 502 -8.15 13.16 -32.14
CA GLY A 502 -6.88 13.87 -31.98
C GLY A 502 -5.64 13.08 -32.44
N LYS A 503 -4.46 13.65 -32.15
CA LYS A 503 -3.16 13.03 -32.39
C LYS A 503 -2.81 12.10 -31.24
N THR A 504 -2.13 11.00 -31.53
CA THR A 504 -1.55 10.13 -30.50
C THR A 504 -0.22 9.57 -30.97
N HIS A 505 0.66 9.31 -30.00
CA HIS A 505 1.92 8.58 -30.20
C HIS A 505 1.82 7.13 -29.71
N LEU A 506 0.65 6.71 -29.23
CA LEU A 506 0.32 5.31 -28.98
C LEU A 506 0.02 4.58 -30.30
N ARG A 507 0.00 3.25 -30.24
CA ARG A 507 -0.34 2.34 -31.33
C ARG A 507 -1.60 1.56 -30.92
N PRO A 508 -2.80 2.09 -31.18
CA PRO A 508 -4.04 1.47 -30.75
C PRO A 508 -4.21 0.07 -31.32
N ILE A 509 -4.70 -0.84 -30.49
CA ILE A 509 -5.05 -2.22 -30.82
C ILE A 509 -6.47 -2.49 -30.39
N ILE A 510 -7.25 -3.05 -31.32
CA ILE A 510 -8.53 -3.67 -31.02
C ILE A 510 -8.35 -5.19 -31.06
N SER A 511 -8.76 -5.88 -30.01
CA SER A 511 -8.76 -7.35 -29.92
C SER A 511 -10.15 -7.84 -29.58
N LEU A 512 -10.61 -8.86 -30.29
CA LEU A 512 -11.80 -9.61 -29.92
C LEU A 512 -11.36 -10.88 -29.19
N LEU A 513 -12.03 -11.19 -28.07
CA LEU A 513 -11.74 -12.36 -27.25
C LEU A 513 -12.99 -13.22 -27.05
N ASN A 514 -12.80 -14.54 -26.96
CA ASN A 514 -13.85 -15.51 -26.63
C ASN A 514 -14.13 -15.57 -25.12
N ASP A 515 -15.03 -16.47 -24.70
CA ASP A 515 -15.42 -16.74 -23.32
C ASP A 515 -14.21 -17.09 -22.43
N GLU A 516 -13.19 -17.75 -23.00
CA GLU A 516 -11.93 -18.08 -22.35
C GLU A 516 -10.91 -16.92 -22.29
N GLN A 517 -11.25 -15.75 -22.84
CA GLN A 517 -10.37 -14.59 -23.04
C GLN A 517 -9.15 -14.86 -23.93
N GLU A 518 -9.27 -15.82 -24.85
CA GLU A 518 -8.32 -16.04 -25.93
C GLU A 518 -8.63 -15.10 -27.08
N ILE A 519 -7.58 -14.56 -27.71
CA ILE A 519 -7.74 -13.61 -28.81
C ILE A 519 -8.20 -14.39 -30.05
N VAL A 520 -9.43 -14.12 -30.49
CA VAL A 520 -9.97 -14.69 -31.73
C VAL A 520 -9.69 -13.79 -32.94
N GLN A 521 -9.59 -12.48 -32.73
CA GLN A 521 -9.27 -11.51 -33.78
C GLN A 521 -8.48 -10.34 -33.21
N ARG A 522 -7.52 -9.80 -33.98
CA ARG A 522 -6.69 -8.65 -33.55
C ARG A 522 -6.40 -7.71 -34.71
N TYR A 523 -6.60 -6.42 -34.47
CA TYR A 523 -6.31 -5.35 -35.41
C TYR A 523 -5.35 -4.33 -34.80
N ARG A 524 -4.24 -4.07 -35.49
CA ARG A 524 -3.28 -3.00 -35.13
C ARG A 524 -3.62 -1.77 -35.95
N LEU A 525 -4.04 -0.69 -35.29
CA LEU A 525 -4.57 0.49 -35.98
C LEU A 525 -3.51 1.53 -36.29
N SER A 526 -2.35 1.50 -35.64
CA SER A 526 -1.24 2.43 -35.89
C SER A 526 -1.71 3.90 -35.99
N ASN A 527 -1.57 4.55 -37.15
CA ASN A 527 -1.97 5.95 -37.37
C ASN A 527 -3.36 6.12 -37.99
N ILE A 528 -4.14 5.06 -38.15
CA ILE A 528 -5.47 5.09 -38.74
C ILE A 528 -6.40 5.97 -37.89
N ARG A 529 -7.17 6.87 -38.54
CA ARG A 529 -8.16 7.73 -37.87
C ARG A 529 -9.57 7.12 -37.85
N ARG A 530 -9.89 6.23 -38.79
CA ARG A 530 -11.17 5.53 -38.88
C ARG A 530 -10.96 4.09 -39.32
N PHE A 531 -11.51 3.15 -38.56
CA PHE A 531 -11.42 1.73 -38.83
C PHE A 531 -12.79 1.07 -38.67
N SER A 532 -13.09 0.09 -39.50
CA SER A 532 -14.33 -0.67 -39.42
C SER A 532 -14.06 -2.13 -39.67
N PHE A 533 -14.72 -3.00 -38.91
CA PHE A 533 -14.63 -4.44 -39.11
C PHE A 533 -15.93 -5.11 -38.69
N ASN A 534 -16.19 -6.25 -39.32
CA ASN A 534 -17.32 -7.10 -39.01
C ASN A 534 -16.82 -8.43 -38.45
N TYR A 535 -17.61 -9.07 -37.59
CA TYR A 535 -17.31 -10.38 -37.04
C TYR A 535 -18.57 -11.24 -36.94
N THR A 536 -18.54 -12.43 -37.52
CA THR A 536 -19.64 -13.40 -37.42
C THR A 536 -19.46 -14.25 -36.17
N VAL A 537 -20.46 -14.24 -35.28
CA VAL A 537 -20.43 -15.00 -34.03
C VAL A 537 -20.42 -16.51 -34.34
N PRO A 538 -19.40 -17.27 -33.90
CA PRO A 538 -19.32 -18.71 -34.13
C PRO A 538 -20.37 -19.46 -33.30
N SER A 539 -20.79 -20.64 -33.77
CA SER A 539 -21.76 -21.47 -33.07
C SER A 539 -21.22 -21.90 -31.70
N GLY A 540 -22.00 -21.65 -30.63
CA GLY A 540 -21.65 -22.01 -29.26
C GLY A 540 -21.00 -20.90 -28.43
N SER A 541 -20.65 -19.75 -29.03
CA SER A 541 -20.22 -18.56 -28.27
C SER A 541 -21.41 -17.74 -27.81
N ASN A 542 -21.60 -17.63 -26.50
CA ASN A 542 -22.67 -16.83 -25.90
C ASN A 542 -22.19 -15.42 -25.51
N THR A 543 -20.88 -15.24 -25.33
CA THR A 543 -20.25 -13.99 -24.94
C THR A 543 -19.06 -13.71 -25.85
N LEU A 544 -18.79 -12.44 -26.12
CA LEU A 544 -17.53 -12.00 -26.71
C LEU A 544 -17.05 -10.76 -25.98
N TYR A 545 -15.75 -10.54 -26.04
CA TYR A 545 -15.12 -9.39 -25.42
C TYR A 545 -14.40 -8.55 -26.46
N LEU A 546 -14.65 -7.25 -26.49
CA LEU A 546 -13.91 -6.31 -27.31
C LEU A 546 -12.95 -5.52 -26.42
N ARG A 547 -11.65 -5.70 -26.60
CA ARG A 547 -10.62 -4.97 -25.86
C ARG A 547 -9.96 -3.92 -26.74
N ILE A 548 -9.90 -2.70 -26.23
CA ILE A 548 -9.18 -1.56 -26.82
C ILE A 548 -7.98 -1.25 -25.90
N SER A 549 -6.78 -1.22 -26.50
CA SER A 549 -5.50 -1.15 -25.77
C SER A 549 -4.39 -0.56 -26.64
N ASP A 550 -3.17 -0.50 -26.13
CA ASP A 550 -1.95 -0.14 -26.86
C ASP A 550 -1.09 -1.37 -27.23
N GLU A 551 -0.25 -1.26 -28.25
CA GLU A 551 0.77 -2.26 -28.57
C GLU A 551 1.88 -2.30 -27.50
N THR A 552 1.94 -3.39 -26.74
CA THR A 552 3.03 -3.62 -25.79
C THR A 552 4.33 -4.01 -26.51
N GLY A 553 5.28 -3.08 -26.56
CA GLY A 553 6.64 -3.26 -27.03
C GLY A 553 7.52 -2.09 -26.55
N VAL A 554 8.76 -2.38 -26.15
CA VAL A 554 9.72 -1.34 -25.74
C VAL A 554 10.07 -0.53 -26.99
N ILE A 555 9.78 0.77 -26.98
CA ILE A 555 10.39 1.70 -27.94
C ILE A 555 11.64 2.24 -27.25
N GLU A 556 12.81 1.80 -27.69
CA GLU A 556 14.07 2.42 -27.28
C GLU A 556 14.01 3.93 -27.57
N GLY A 557 14.35 4.74 -26.57
CA GLY A 557 14.51 6.19 -26.74
C GLY A 557 13.28 7.06 -26.48
N ILE A 558 12.12 6.52 -26.09
CA ILE A 558 10.95 7.34 -25.69
C ILE A 558 10.70 7.21 -24.19
N GLY A 559 11.50 7.91 -23.40
CA GLY A 559 11.19 8.21 -22.00
C GLY A 559 10.43 9.53 -21.89
N GLY A 560 9.24 9.52 -21.28
CA GLY A 560 8.74 10.72 -20.57
C GLY A 560 7.73 11.64 -21.26
N SER A 561 6.85 11.15 -22.15
CA SER A 561 5.63 11.91 -22.50
C SER A 561 4.36 11.14 -22.12
N PHE A 562 3.37 11.84 -21.56
CA PHE A 562 2.02 11.33 -21.34
C PHE A 562 1.41 11.00 -22.70
N GLN A 563 1.45 9.73 -23.09
CA GLN A 563 0.84 9.26 -24.32
C GLN A 563 -0.53 8.68 -23.98
N PHE A 564 -1.58 9.35 -24.44
CA PHE A 564 -2.96 8.89 -24.37
C PHE A 564 -3.57 8.92 -25.77
N PHE A 565 -4.70 8.23 -25.97
CA PHE A 565 -5.56 8.48 -27.11
C PHE A 565 -7.03 8.47 -26.68
N HIS A 566 -7.79 9.32 -27.35
CA HIS A 566 -9.24 9.37 -27.23
C HIS A 566 -9.85 8.63 -28.42
N TYR A 567 -10.98 7.98 -28.21
CA TYR A 567 -11.68 7.30 -29.30
C TYR A 567 -13.19 7.31 -29.14
N LEU A 568 -13.86 7.15 -30.29
CA LEU A 568 -15.26 6.78 -30.37
C LEU A 568 -15.35 5.34 -30.87
N LEU A 569 -16.16 4.53 -30.23
CA LEU A 569 -16.50 3.20 -30.65
C LEU A 569 -18.01 3.14 -30.89
N GLU A 570 -18.38 2.89 -32.13
CA GLU A 570 -19.75 2.63 -32.55
C GLU A 570 -19.92 1.13 -32.77
N SER A 571 -20.98 0.58 -32.18
CA SER A 571 -21.37 -0.83 -32.33
C SER A 571 -22.72 -0.89 -33.02
N GLY A 572 -22.81 -1.70 -34.09
CA GLY A 572 -24.04 -1.98 -34.84
C GLY A 572 -24.73 -3.27 -34.44
#